data_AF-A0A2K3JVE2-F1
#
_entry.id   AF-A0A2K3JVE2-F1
#
_cell.length_a   1.000
_cell.length_b   1.000
_cell.length_c   1.000
_cell.angle_alpha   90.00
_cell.angle_beta   90.00
_cell.angle_gamma   90.00
#
_symmetry.space_group_name_H-M   'P 1'
#
loop_
_entity.id
_entity.type
_entity.pdbx_description
1 polymer ?
#
loop_
_entity_poly.entity_id
_entity_poly.type
_entity_poly.pdbx_seq_one_letter_code
_entity_poly.pdbx_strand_id
1 'polypeptide(L)'
;PNSSIVFTVMAETVPAVVAAEVDPNLIEVKLFNKWSFEDVQVSDTSLEDYIGVLASKHATYVPHTAGRYSKKRFRKAQCPIIERLTNSLMMHGRNNGKKLMAVKIIKHAMEIIHLLTDQNPIQVIVDAVVNRYCYGPV
;
A
#
# COMPACT_ATOMS: atom_id res chain seq x y z
N PRO A 1 11.85 50.71 28.40
CA PRO A 1 10.76 50.35 27.47
C PRO A 1 11.33 49.83 26.13
N ASN A 2 11.19 48.59 25.69
CA ASN A 2 10.39 47.46 26.11
C ASN A 2 11.12 46.21 25.55
N SER A 3 11.34 45.24 26.43
CA SER A 3 11.17 43.80 26.20
C SER A 3 11.06 43.32 24.73
N SER A 4 12.06 42.56 24.27
CA SER A 4 11.88 41.55 23.22
C SER A 4 12.62 40.28 23.67
N ILE A 5 11.82 39.37 24.22
CA ILE A 5 12.17 38.02 24.65
C ILE A 5 12.73 37.27 23.43
N VAL A 6 14.04 37.11 23.36
CA VAL A 6 14.67 36.17 22.44
C VAL A 6 14.60 34.78 23.07
N PHE A 7 13.71 33.99 22.49
CA PHE A 7 13.33 32.64 22.86
C PHE A 7 14.55 31.70 22.78
N THR A 8 15.07 31.28 23.93
CA THR A 8 15.98 30.13 24.02
C THR A 8 15.21 28.88 23.61
N VAL A 9 15.42 28.42 22.38
CA VAL A 9 14.88 27.15 21.90
C VAL A 9 15.76 26.04 22.47
N MET A 10 15.21 25.30 23.44
CA MET A 10 15.75 24.02 23.90
C MET A 10 15.73 23.05 22.72
N ALA A 11 16.91 22.63 22.27
CA ALA A 11 17.09 21.55 21.34
C ALA A 11 16.78 20.22 22.06
N GLU A 12 15.62 19.65 21.81
CA GLU A 12 15.34 18.25 22.16
C GLU A 12 15.92 17.38 21.04
N THR A 13 17.07 16.76 21.34
CA THR A 13 17.74 15.81 20.45
C THR A 13 16.96 14.49 20.43
N VAL A 14 16.24 14.24 19.34
CA VAL A 14 15.62 12.92 19.08
C VAL A 14 16.70 11.98 18.51
N PRO A 15 16.92 10.78 19.08
CA PRO A 15 18.04 9.95 18.73
C PRO A 15 17.88 9.33 17.33
N ALA A 16 18.98 9.37 16.58
CA ALA A 16 19.17 8.79 15.27
C ALA A 16 18.91 7.28 15.27
N VAL A 17 17.98 6.82 14.44
CA VAL A 17 17.84 5.41 14.08
C VAL A 17 18.17 5.30 12.59
N VAL A 18 19.41 4.89 12.32
CA VAL A 18 19.95 4.27 11.10
C VAL A 18 19.48 4.89 9.78
N ALA A 19 20.16 5.97 9.36
CA ALA A 19 20.19 6.37 7.97
C ALA A 19 21.10 5.39 7.21
N ALA A 20 20.50 4.42 6.53
CA ALA A 20 21.15 3.80 5.38
C ALA A 20 21.26 4.86 4.28
N GLU A 21 22.40 4.87 3.61
CA GLU A 21 22.78 5.83 2.57
C GLU A 21 21.86 5.61 1.36
N VAL A 22 20.94 6.53 1.08
CA VAL A 22 20.03 6.44 -0.07
C VAL A 22 20.49 7.43 -1.13
N ASP A 23 20.97 6.92 -2.26
CA ASP A 23 21.17 7.69 -3.48
C ASP A 23 19.88 8.46 -3.82
N PRO A 24 19.91 9.81 -3.93
CA PRO A 24 18.70 10.63 -4.07
C PRO A 24 17.97 10.46 -5.42
N ASN A 25 18.53 9.70 -6.36
CA ASN A 25 17.99 9.51 -7.72
C ASN A 25 17.28 8.16 -7.94
N LEU A 26 17.23 7.27 -6.94
CA LEU A 26 16.48 6.01 -7.00
C LEU A 26 15.66 5.84 -5.71
N ILE A 27 14.67 6.72 -5.51
CA ILE A 27 13.69 6.52 -4.43
C ILE A 27 12.80 5.34 -4.82
N GLU A 28 13.22 4.13 -4.45
CA GLU A 28 12.44 2.91 -4.66
C GLU A 28 11.17 2.97 -3.80
N VAL A 29 10.01 3.11 -4.47
CA VAL A 29 8.71 3.24 -3.79
C VAL A 29 8.29 1.87 -3.25
N LYS A 30 8.56 1.62 -1.98
CA LYS A 30 8.15 0.40 -1.26
C LYS A 30 6.82 0.58 -0.54
N LEU A 31 5.94 -0.41 -0.64
CA LEU A 31 4.70 -0.42 0.12
C LEU A 31 5.00 -0.53 1.62
N PHE A 32 4.38 0.35 2.41
CA PHE A 32 4.60 0.48 3.86
C PHE A 32 6.08 0.62 4.25
N ASN A 33 6.93 1.10 3.33
CA ASN A 33 8.39 1.18 3.46
C ASN A 33 9.07 -0.18 3.75
N LYS A 34 8.40 -1.30 3.42
CA LYS A 34 8.90 -2.66 3.69
C LYS A 34 8.88 -3.55 2.45
N TRP A 35 7.81 -3.51 1.66
CA TRP A 35 7.59 -4.47 0.58
C TRP A 35 7.90 -3.85 -0.78
N SER A 36 8.75 -4.50 -1.58
CA SER A 36 9.04 -4.12 -2.97
C SER A 36 7.91 -4.55 -3.92
N PHE A 37 7.78 -3.82 -5.03
CA PHE A 37 6.84 -4.14 -6.13
C PHE A 37 7.53 -4.80 -7.34
N GLU A 38 8.86 -4.92 -7.33
CA GLU A 38 9.64 -5.37 -8.50
C GLU A 38 9.46 -6.87 -8.79
N ASP A 39 9.37 -7.69 -7.74
CA ASP A 39 9.30 -9.15 -7.88
C ASP A 39 7.87 -9.69 -8.10
N VAL A 40 6.88 -8.81 -8.28
CA VAL A 40 5.47 -9.23 -8.34
C VAL A 40 5.08 -9.55 -9.78
N GLN A 41 4.77 -10.82 -10.04
CA GLN A 41 4.39 -11.32 -11.36
C GLN A 41 2.97 -11.88 -11.34
N VAL A 42 2.23 -11.65 -12.43
CA VAL A 42 0.89 -12.20 -12.62
C VAL A 42 1.01 -13.43 -13.52
N SER A 43 0.55 -14.59 -13.04
CA SER A 43 0.64 -15.86 -13.78
C SER A 43 -0.31 -15.96 -14.97
N ASP A 44 -1.44 -15.25 -14.95
CA ASP A 44 -2.44 -15.22 -16.03
C ASP A 44 -2.39 -13.91 -16.82
N THR A 45 -1.99 -14.00 -18.09
CA THR A 45 -1.93 -12.88 -19.05
C THR A 45 -3.26 -12.14 -19.21
N SER A 46 -4.40 -12.83 -19.04
CA SER A 46 -5.72 -12.22 -19.22
C SER A 46 -6.05 -11.17 -18.14
N LEU A 47 -5.41 -11.28 -16.98
CA LEU A 47 -5.66 -10.44 -15.81
C LEU A 47 -4.63 -9.33 -15.64
N GLU A 48 -3.55 -9.32 -16.43
CA GLU A 48 -2.45 -8.36 -16.34
C GLU A 48 -2.94 -6.91 -16.44
N ASP A 49 -3.81 -6.60 -17.41
CA ASP A 49 -4.37 -5.26 -17.61
C ASP A 49 -5.35 -4.81 -16.50
N TYR A 50 -5.88 -5.76 -15.72
CA TYR A 50 -6.90 -5.53 -14.69
C TYR A 50 -6.35 -5.53 -13.26
N ILE A 51 -5.12 -5.98 -13.09
CA ILE A 51 -4.41 -6.05 -11.81
C ILE A 51 -3.38 -4.92 -11.77
N GLY A 52 -3.73 -3.82 -11.11
CA GLY A 52 -2.85 -2.65 -10.93
C GLY A 52 -1.68 -2.93 -9.98
N VAL A 53 -0.71 -3.72 -10.43
CA VAL A 53 0.46 -4.18 -9.66
C VAL A 53 1.80 -3.69 -10.24
N LEU A 54 1.83 -3.29 -11.52
CA LEU A 54 3.04 -2.74 -12.15
C LEU A 54 3.64 -1.59 -11.32
N ALA A 55 4.89 -1.79 -10.88
CA ALA A 55 5.66 -0.82 -10.10
C ALA A 55 5.69 0.57 -10.77
N SER A 56 5.81 0.63 -12.10
CA SER A 56 5.89 1.90 -12.84
C SER A 56 4.64 2.78 -12.77
N LYS A 57 3.45 2.21 -12.52
CA LYS A 57 2.17 2.93 -12.57
C LYS A 57 1.41 2.94 -11.25
N HIS A 58 1.64 1.96 -10.39
CA HIS A 58 0.82 1.69 -9.21
C HIS A 58 1.61 1.59 -7.90
N ALA A 59 2.94 1.80 -7.94
CA ALA A 59 3.74 1.84 -6.73
C ALA A 59 3.26 2.97 -5.81
N THR A 60 2.88 2.60 -4.59
CA THR A 60 2.33 3.52 -3.60
C THR A 60 2.87 3.16 -2.22
N TYR A 61 3.27 4.14 -1.42
CA TYR A 61 3.72 3.93 -0.04
C TYR A 61 2.59 3.46 0.89
N VAL A 62 1.39 4.02 0.71
CA VAL A 62 0.20 3.73 1.51
C VAL A 62 -0.99 3.61 0.56
N PRO A 63 -1.90 2.64 0.73
CA PRO A 63 -3.06 2.44 -0.15
C PRO A 63 -4.17 3.50 0.08
N HIS A 64 -3.82 4.77 -0.02
CA HIS A 64 -4.69 5.93 0.18
C HIS A 64 -4.39 7.02 -0.87
N THR A 65 -4.75 6.76 -2.12
CA THR A 65 -4.37 7.62 -3.27
C THR A 65 -5.43 8.67 -3.59
N ALA A 66 -6.61 8.60 -2.95
CA ALA A 66 -7.76 9.49 -3.21
C ALA A 66 -8.16 9.58 -4.71
N GLY A 67 -7.75 8.60 -5.51
CA GLY A 67 -7.95 8.58 -6.95
C GLY A 67 -9.42 8.39 -7.32
N ARG A 68 -9.92 9.18 -8.28
CA ARG A 68 -11.33 9.11 -8.68
C ARG A 68 -11.57 8.02 -9.72
N TYR A 69 -11.47 6.76 -9.34
CA TYR A 69 -11.52 5.64 -10.28
C TYR A 69 -12.92 5.31 -10.84
N SER A 70 -13.98 5.93 -10.31
CA SER A 70 -15.38 5.69 -10.71
C SER A 70 -15.88 6.56 -11.88
N LYS A 71 -15.15 7.59 -12.32
CA LYS A 71 -15.64 8.54 -13.36
C LYS A 71 -15.80 7.95 -14.76
N LYS A 72 -14.93 7.01 -15.15
CA LYS A 72 -14.89 6.45 -16.52
C LYS A 72 -14.96 4.92 -16.45
N ARG A 73 -15.61 4.30 -17.44
CA ARG A 73 -15.65 2.84 -17.60
C ARG A 73 -14.21 2.31 -17.66
N PHE A 74 -13.94 1.19 -16.96
CA PHE A 74 -12.63 0.54 -16.81
C PHE A 74 -11.56 1.28 -16.01
N ARG A 75 -11.77 2.53 -15.57
CA ARG A 75 -10.77 3.24 -14.76
C ARG A 75 -10.54 2.61 -13.37
N LYS A 76 -11.44 1.73 -12.93
CA LYS A 76 -11.29 0.90 -11.72
C LYS A 76 -10.16 -0.14 -11.83
N ALA A 77 -9.80 -0.57 -13.05
CA ALA A 77 -8.68 -1.47 -13.29
C ALA A 77 -7.33 -0.84 -12.92
N GLN A 78 -7.20 0.47 -13.13
CA GLN A 78 -6.00 1.26 -12.86
C GLN A 78 -5.82 1.64 -11.38
N CYS A 79 -6.74 1.22 -10.50
CA CYS A 79 -6.60 1.43 -9.06
C CYS A 79 -5.67 0.35 -8.49
N PRO A 80 -4.66 0.71 -7.67
CA PRO A 80 -3.78 -0.27 -7.04
C PRO A 80 -4.55 -1.38 -6.35
N ILE A 81 -4.13 -2.64 -6.51
CA ILE A 81 -4.89 -3.80 -6.02
C ILE A 81 -5.14 -3.75 -4.50
N ILE A 82 -4.16 -3.28 -3.74
CA ILE A 82 -4.23 -3.15 -2.29
C ILE A 82 -5.21 -2.05 -1.87
N GLU A 83 -5.29 -0.95 -2.63
CA GLU A 83 -6.29 0.10 -2.38
C GLU A 83 -7.71 -0.41 -2.68
N ARG A 84 -7.87 -1.23 -3.73
CA ARG A 84 -9.15 -1.89 -4.01
C ARG A 84 -9.57 -2.82 -2.87
N LEU A 85 -8.64 -3.62 -2.34
CA LEU A 85 -8.87 -4.47 -1.17
C LEU A 85 -9.28 -3.63 0.05
N THR A 86 -8.55 -2.55 0.32
CA THR A 86 -8.87 -1.60 1.41
C THR A 86 -10.28 -1.04 1.26
N ASN A 87 -10.69 -0.67 0.04
CA ASN A 87 -12.01 -0.14 -0.24
C ASN A 87 -13.12 -1.17 -0.02
N SER A 88 -12.85 -2.45 -0.31
CA SER A 88 -13.78 -3.55 -0.03
C SER A 88 -13.93 -3.87 1.46
N LEU A 89 -12.91 -3.63 2.29
CA LEU A 89 -12.99 -3.87 3.74
C LEU A 89 -13.88 -2.87 4.48
N MET A 90 -14.09 -1.67 3.91
CA MET A 90 -14.91 -0.61 4.53
C MET A 90 -16.41 -0.75 4.29
N MET A 91 -16.87 -1.93 3.85
CA MET A 91 -18.28 -2.18 3.58
C MET A 91 -19.06 -2.45 4.88
N HIS A 92 -20.39 -2.48 4.80
CA HIS A 92 -21.32 -2.68 5.92
C HIS A 92 -21.41 -1.51 6.92
N GLY A 93 -22.06 -0.43 6.50
CA GLY A 93 -22.69 0.59 7.37
C GLY A 93 -21.75 1.21 8.42
N ARG A 94 -21.58 0.52 9.56
CA ARG A 94 -20.72 0.91 10.68
C ARG A 94 -19.24 1.10 10.30
N ASN A 95 -18.77 0.48 9.20
CA ASN A 95 -17.38 0.59 8.73
C ASN A 95 -17.18 1.58 7.59
N ASN A 96 -18.25 2.23 7.12
CA ASN A 96 -18.18 3.19 6.01
C ASN A 96 -17.23 4.35 6.32
N GLY A 97 -16.36 4.67 5.36
CA GLY A 97 -15.44 5.82 5.44
C GLY A 97 -14.23 5.63 6.37
N LYS A 98 -14.13 4.54 7.12
CA LYS A 98 -13.03 4.27 8.08
C LYS A 98 -11.76 3.76 7.39
N LYS A 99 -11.25 4.51 6.41
CA LYS A 99 -10.12 4.08 5.56
C LYS A 99 -8.83 3.91 6.34
N LEU A 100 -8.52 4.82 7.27
CA LEU A 100 -7.33 4.68 8.12
C LEU A 100 -7.35 3.40 8.96
N MET A 101 -8.52 2.96 9.41
CA MET A 101 -8.65 1.71 10.16
C MET A 101 -8.45 0.49 9.24
N ALA A 102 -9.03 0.50 8.04
CA ALA A 102 -8.83 -0.56 7.05
C ALA A 102 -7.37 -0.69 6.59
N VAL A 103 -6.68 0.44 6.38
CA VAL A 103 -5.24 0.45 6.05
C VAL A 103 -4.40 -0.20 7.16
N LYS A 104 -4.72 0.05 8.43
CA LYS A 104 -4.05 -0.59 9.57
C LYS A 104 -4.28 -2.11 9.59
N ILE A 105 -5.51 -2.56 9.35
CA ILE A 105 -5.85 -3.99 9.26
C ILE A 105 -5.02 -4.66 8.17
N ILE A 106 -4.91 -4.03 6.99
CA ILE A 106 -4.10 -4.57 5.88
C ILE A 106 -2.61 -4.61 6.24
N LYS A 107 -2.09 -3.56 6.89
CA LYS A 107 -0.69 -3.55 7.34
C LYS A 107 -0.40 -4.76 8.24
N HIS A 108 -1.25 -5.00 9.23
CA HIS A 108 -1.09 -6.14 10.13
C HIS A 108 -1.29 -7.49 9.42
N ALA A 109 -2.24 -7.59 8.50
CA ALA A 109 -2.46 -8.80 7.71
C ALA A 109 -1.24 -9.14 6.84
N MET A 110 -0.63 -8.15 6.19
CA MET A 110 0.59 -8.34 5.40
C MET A 110 1.79 -8.76 6.26
N GLU A 111 1.90 -8.22 7.48
CA GLU A 111 2.93 -8.65 8.45
C GLU A 111 2.72 -10.13 8.84
N ILE A 112 1.48 -10.55 9.10
CA ILE A 112 1.17 -11.95 9.43
C ILE A 112 1.46 -12.88 8.25
N ILE A 113 1.08 -12.51 7.02
CA ILE A 113 1.32 -13.33 5.82
C ILE A 113 2.82 -13.57 5.66
N HIS A 114 3.64 -12.52 5.75
CA HIS A 114 5.08 -12.66 5.60
C HIS A 114 5.68 -13.56 6.69
N LEU A 115 5.24 -13.41 7.95
CA LEU A 115 5.73 -14.26 9.05
C LEU A 115 5.33 -15.74 8.90
N LEU A 116 4.29 -16.05 8.12
CA LEU A 116 3.81 -17.41 7.92
C LEU A 116 4.38 -18.07 6.65
N THR A 117 4.61 -17.31 5.58
CA THR A 117 5.01 -17.85 4.27
C THR A 117 6.42 -17.46 3.84
N ASP A 118 7.07 -16.53 4.55
CA ASP A 118 8.38 -15.93 4.21
C ASP A 118 8.46 -15.30 2.80
N GLN A 119 7.32 -15.17 2.12
CA GLN A 119 7.22 -14.61 0.77
C GLN A 119 6.79 -13.14 0.81
N ASN A 120 6.90 -12.45 -0.34
CA ASN A 120 6.35 -11.10 -0.48
C ASN A 120 4.81 -11.17 -0.38
N PRO A 121 4.19 -10.52 0.62
CA PRO A 121 2.74 -10.61 0.84
C PRO A 121 1.93 -10.02 -0.32
N ILE A 122 2.52 -9.14 -1.14
CA ILE A 122 1.85 -8.59 -2.33
C ILE A 122 1.60 -9.72 -3.34
N GLN A 123 2.59 -10.59 -3.58
CA GLN A 123 2.46 -11.73 -4.49
C GLN A 123 1.37 -12.69 -4.01
N VAL A 124 1.38 -13.05 -2.71
CA VAL A 124 0.37 -13.93 -2.12
C VAL A 124 -1.06 -13.40 -2.31
N ILE A 125 -1.26 -12.09 -2.18
CA ILE A 125 -2.56 -11.46 -2.41
C ILE A 125 -2.97 -11.54 -3.89
N VAL A 126 -2.03 -11.32 -4.81
CA VAL A 126 -2.29 -11.43 -6.25
C VAL A 126 -2.64 -12.87 -6.63
N ASP A 127 -1.86 -13.85 -6.15
CA ASP A 127 -2.10 -15.27 -6.39
C ASP A 127 -3.45 -15.71 -5.83
N ALA A 128 -3.82 -15.25 -4.63
CA ALA A 128 -5.12 -15.53 -4.04
C ALA A 128 -6.28 -14.99 -4.89
N VAL A 129 -6.11 -13.81 -5.50
CA VAL A 129 -7.10 -13.23 -6.41
C VAL A 129 -7.23 -14.10 -7.66
N VAL A 130 -6.11 -14.48 -8.31
CA VAL A 130 -6.10 -15.34 -9.51
C VAL A 130 -6.76 -16.69 -9.21
N ASN A 131 -6.33 -17.35 -8.12
CA ASN A 131 -6.82 -18.67 -7.75
C ASN A 131 -8.33 -18.72 -7.46
N ARG A 132 -8.87 -17.67 -6.83
CA ARG A 132 -10.31 -17.55 -6.54
C ARG A 132 -11.18 -17.51 -7.80
N TYR A 133 -10.66 -17.04 -8.93
CA TYR A 133 -11.41 -17.03 -10.19
C TYR A 133 -11.37 -18.36 -10.95
N CYS A 134 -10.34 -19.19 -10.75
CA CYS A 134 -10.21 -20.50 -11.39
C CYS A 134 -10.93 -21.63 -10.64
N TYR A 135 -11.01 -21.56 -9.30
CA TYR A 135 -11.74 -22.52 -8.47
C TYR A 135 -12.95 -21.85 -7.81
N GLY A 136 -14.01 -21.62 -8.59
CA GLY A 136 -15.34 -21.36 -8.05
C GLY A 136 -15.90 -22.63 -7.39
N PRO A 137 -16.82 -22.53 -6.41
CA PRO A 137 -17.29 -23.68 -5.65
C PRO A 137 -18.02 -24.66 -6.59
N VAL A 138 -17.43 -25.85 -6.76
CA VAL A 138 -18.14 -27.11 -7.05
C VAL A 138 -18.32 -27.86 -5.74
#